data_AF-A0AAQ3NCP7-F1
#
_entry.id   AF-A0AAQ3NCP7-F1
#
_cell.length_a   1.000
_cell.length_b   1.000
_cell.length_c   1.000
_cell.angle_alpha   90.00
_cell.angle_beta   90.00
_cell.angle_gamma   90.00
#
_symmetry.space_group_name_H-M   'P 1'
#
loop_
_entity.id
_entity.type
_entity.pdbx_description
1 polymer ?
#
loop_
_entity_poly.entity_id
_entity_poly.type
_entity_poly.pdbx_seq_one_letter_code
_entity_poly.pdbx_strand_id
1 'polypeptide(L)'
;MYILASETDANNIKLVVYKMNERACHVREGYNSGFFFVHLTLFRDLGVRLPFFDFQMGILHMLDVEPTQLHPDGWAFMQAFSIVCTALALTPTHASFLYFFHALSHPNKP
;
A
#
# COMPACT_ATOMS: atom_id res chain seq x y z
N MET A 1 -0.70 -4.11 -11.92
CA MET A 1 -1.28 -4.80 -10.74
C MET A 1 -2.64 -4.18 -10.44
N TYR A 2 -3.71 -4.99 -10.31
CA TYR A 2 -5.04 -4.49 -9.93
C TYR A 2 -5.14 -4.49 -8.40
N ILE A 3 -4.94 -3.33 -7.77
CA ILE A 3 -5.31 -3.17 -6.37
C ILE A 3 -6.76 -2.66 -6.38
N LEU A 4 -7.67 -3.46 -5.83
CA LEU A 4 -9.11 -3.17 -5.83
C LEU A 4 -9.38 -1.82 -5.13
N ALA A 5 -10.02 -0.91 -5.86
CA ALA A 5 -10.23 0.49 -5.46
C ALA A 5 -11.73 0.87 -5.54
N SER A 6 -12.66 -0.03 -5.22
CA SER A 6 -14.09 0.31 -5.15
C SER A 6 -14.67 0.17 -3.74
N GLU A 7 -15.60 1.05 -3.36
CA GLU A 7 -16.35 0.98 -2.09
C GLU A 7 -17.10 -0.35 -1.91
N THR A 8 -17.52 -0.99 -3.00
CA THR A 8 -18.12 -2.33 -3.02
C THR A 8 -17.16 -3.44 -2.58
N ASP A 9 -15.84 -3.24 -2.73
CA ASP A 9 -14.82 -4.21 -2.33
C ASP A 9 -14.45 -4.09 -0.84
N ALA A 10 -14.58 -2.90 -0.24
CA ALA A 10 -14.19 -2.62 1.15
C ALA A 10 -14.81 -3.59 2.17
N ASN A 11 -16.09 -3.91 1.98
CA ASN A 11 -16.85 -4.82 2.85
C ASN A 11 -16.57 -6.31 2.58
N ASN A 12 -15.78 -6.63 1.55
CA ASN A 12 -15.49 -7.99 1.11
C ASN A 12 -14.02 -8.39 1.27
N ILE A 13 -13.20 -7.55 1.91
CA ILE A 13 -11.78 -7.86 2.16
C ILE A 13 -11.65 -8.67 3.46
N LYS A 14 -11.11 -9.88 3.34
CA LYS A 14 -10.74 -10.72 4.48
C LYS A 14 -9.25 -10.60 4.77
N LEU A 15 -8.90 -10.01 5.92
CA LEU A 15 -7.53 -10.00 6.41
C LEU A 15 -7.23 -11.32 7.14
N VAL A 16 -6.19 -12.03 6.69
CA VAL A 16 -5.69 -13.23 7.37
C VAL A 16 -4.28 -12.95 7.87
N VAL A 17 -4.10 -13.02 9.19
CA VAL A 17 -2.80 -12.78 9.84
C VAL A 17 -2.09 -14.11 10.02
N TYR A 18 -0.93 -14.25 9.40
CA TYR A 18 -0.05 -15.42 9.57
C TYR A 18 0.79 -15.28 10.84
N LYS A 19 1.13 -16.41 11.48
CA LYS A 19 2.06 -16.40 12.61
C LYS A 19 3.47 -16.08 12.13
N MET A 20 4.29 -15.50 13.00
CA MET A 20 5.67 -15.08 12.69
C MET A 20 6.57 -16.22 12.16
N ASN A 21 6.22 -17.47 12.44
CA ASN A 21 6.93 -18.68 12.01
C ASN A 21 6.29 -19.37 10.79
N GLU A 22 5.17 -18.85 10.29
CA GLU A 22 4.49 -19.36 9.10
C GLU A 22 4.99 -18.59 7.88
N ARG A 23 5.44 -19.31 6.85
CA ARG A 23 5.80 -18.68 5.58
C ARG A 23 4.53 -18.45 4.78
N ALA A 24 4.27 -17.19 4.44
CA ALA A 24 3.25 -16.84 3.48
C ALA A 24 3.80 -17.09 2.06
N CYS A 25 3.60 -18.30 1.54
CA CYS A 25 3.84 -18.64 0.14
C CYS A 25 2.53 -19.15 -0.44
N HIS A 26 2.11 -18.62 -1.60
CA HIS A 26 0.91 -19.12 -2.25
C HIS A 26 1.04 -19.15 -3.76
N VAL A 27 0.61 -20.26 -4.34
CA VAL A 27 0.40 -20.41 -5.78
C VAL A 27 -1.01 -19.90 -6.07
N ARG A 28 -1.19 -19.22 -7.21
CA ARG A 28 -2.46 -18.61 -7.61
C ARG A 28 -3.59 -19.62 -7.82
N GLU A 29 -3.29 -20.91 -7.91
CA GLU A 29 -4.26 -21.98 -8.16
C GLU A 29 -5.20 -22.17 -6.97
N GLY A 30 -6.51 -21.95 -7.19
CA GLY A 30 -7.57 -22.34 -6.26
C GLY A 30 -8.42 -21.23 -5.65
N TYR A 31 -8.10 -19.94 -5.88
CA TYR A 31 -8.93 -18.82 -5.40
C TYR A 31 -9.75 -18.22 -6.54
N ASN A 32 -11.05 -18.10 -6.34
CA ASN A 32 -11.96 -17.39 -7.25
C ASN A 32 -11.81 -15.86 -7.15
N SER A 33 -11.06 -15.35 -6.17
CA SER A 33 -10.83 -13.92 -5.93
C SER A 33 -9.33 -13.59 -5.90
N GLY A 34 -8.98 -12.37 -6.31
CA GLY A 34 -7.62 -11.86 -6.19
C GLY A 34 -7.20 -11.67 -4.73
N PHE A 35 -5.93 -11.85 -4.44
CA PHE A 35 -5.33 -11.58 -3.13
C PHE A 35 -3.97 -10.90 -3.30
N PHE A 36 -3.50 -10.24 -2.25
CA PHE A 36 -2.17 -9.65 -2.16
C PHE A 36 -1.67 -9.81 -0.73
N PHE A 37 -0.34 -9.79 -0.56
CA PHE A 37 0.26 -9.79 0.76
C PHE A 37 0.53 -8.34 1.22
N VAL A 38 0.64 -8.14 2.51
CA VAL A 38 0.94 -6.84 3.12
C VAL A 38 1.61 -7.06 4.47
N HIS A 39 2.49 -6.14 4.87
CA HIS A 39 3.03 -6.16 6.22
C HIS A 39 1.94 -5.76 7.23
N LEU A 40 1.80 -6.55 8.30
CA LEU A 40 0.81 -6.28 9.36
C LEU A 40 0.97 -4.90 10.01
N THR A 41 2.22 -4.41 10.06
CA THR A 41 2.59 -3.11 10.62
C THR A 41 1.89 -1.94 9.94
N LEU A 42 1.50 -2.07 8.65
CA LEU A 42 0.75 -1.03 7.94
C LEU A 42 -0.58 -0.73 8.61
N PHE A 43 -1.30 -1.77 9.04
CA PHE A 43 -2.61 -1.63 9.69
C PHE A 43 -2.46 -1.33 11.18
N ARG A 44 -1.59 -2.08 11.86
CA ARG A 44 -1.45 -2.02 13.32
C ARG A 44 -0.76 -0.75 13.80
N ASP A 45 0.35 -0.39 13.15
CA ASP A 45 1.24 0.66 13.64
C ASP A 45 1.10 1.96 12.81
N LEU A 46 0.84 1.84 11.50
CA LEU A 46 0.72 3.00 10.60
C LEU A 46 -0.73 3.43 10.30
N GLY A 47 -1.73 2.69 10.79
CA GLY A 47 -3.15 3.04 10.62
C GLY A 47 -3.63 3.09 9.17
N VAL A 48 -2.96 2.40 8.24
CA VAL A 48 -3.39 2.25 6.84
C VAL A 48 -4.75 1.56 6.81
N ARG A 49 -5.65 2.05 5.97
CA ARG A 49 -7.02 1.53 5.81
C ARG A 49 -7.21 0.95 4.41
N LEU A 50 -8.15 0.02 4.30
CA LEU A 50 -8.60 -0.53 3.02
C LEU A 50 -10.03 -0.06 2.70
N PRO A 51 -10.36 0.11 1.40
CA PRO A 51 -9.42 0.16 0.27
C PRO A 51 -8.40 1.29 0.46
N PHE A 52 -7.22 1.16 -0.13
CA PHE A 52 -6.21 2.21 -0.02
C PHE A 52 -6.76 3.51 -0.59
N PHE A 53 -6.36 4.64 -0.02
CA PHE A 53 -6.79 5.94 -0.52
C PHE A 53 -6.20 6.21 -1.93
N ASP A 54 -6.91 6.98 -2.74
CA ASP A 54 -6.47 7.35 -4.11
C ASP A 54 -5.04 7.90 -4.15
N PHE A 55 -4.66 8.69 -3.13
CA PHE A 55 -3.30 9.17 -2.95
C PHE A 55 -2.29 8.02 -2.85
N GLN A 56 -2.58 7.02 -2.00
CA GLN A 56 -1.69 5.88 -1.77
C GLN A 56 -1.59 5.00 -3.01
N MET A 57 -2.74 4.75 -3.64
CA MET A 57 -2.87 4.06 -4.91
C MET A 57 -2.08 4.72 -6.03
N GLY A 58 -2.16 6.05 -6.13
CA GLY A 58 -1.41 6.82 -7.12
C GLY A 58 0.11 6.69 -6.97
N ILE A 59 0.62 6.66 -5.73
CA ILE A 59 2.05 6.44 -5.46
C ILE A 59 2.48 5.05 -5.88
N LEU A 60 1.77 4.00 -5.47
CA LEU A 60 2.09 2.62 -5.85
C LEU A 60 2.10 2.44 -7.37
N HIS A 61 1.11 3.04 -8.05
CA HIS A 61 1.03 3.02 -9.51
C HIS A 61 2.17 3.78 -10.18
N MET A 62 2.54 4.96 -9.68
CA MET A 62 3.66 5.75 -10.25
C MET A 62 5.01 5.07 -10.06
N LEU A 63 5.20 4.35 -8.96
CA LEU A 63 6.42 3.60 -8.69
C LEU A 63 6.45 2.22 -9.38
N ASP A 64 5.31 1.78 -9.96
CA ASP A 64 5.10 0.44 -10.50
C ASP A 64 5.45 -0.67 -9.50
N VAL A 65 5.01 -0.49 -8.24
CA VAL A 65 5.29 -1.42 -7.14
C VAL A 65 4.02 -1.96 -6.49
N GLU A 66 4.11 -3.21 -6.02
CA GLU A 66 3.09 -3.82 -5.18
C GLU A 66 3.13 -3.32 -3.72
N PRO A 67 2.02 -3.34 -2.97
CA PRO A 67 2.00 -2.95 -1.56
C PRO A 67 3.08 -3.63 -0.70
N THR A 68 3.41 -4.88 -1.02
CA THR A 68 4.47 -5.69 -0.41
C THR A 68 5.88 -5.23 -0.74
N GLN A 69 6.09 -4.64 -1.91
CA GLN A 69 7.40 -4.25 -2.40
C GLN A 69 7.84 -2.92 -1.80
N LEU A 70 6.88 -2.09 -1.37
CA LEU A 70 7.18 -0.85 -0.67
C LEU A 70 7.57 -1.16 0.79
N HIS A 71 8.75 -0.70 1.19
CA HIS A 71 9.24 -0.84 2.57
C HIS A 71 8.27 -0.20 3.57
N PRO A 72 8.10 -0.74 4.79
CA PRO A 72 7.27 -0.13 5.82
C PRO A 72 7.55 1.37 6.07
N ASP A 73 8.81 1.80 5.96
CA ASP A 73 9.15 3.23 6.08
C ASP A 73 8.54 4.08 4.97
N GLY A 74 8.48 3.56 3.73
CA GLY A 74 7.80 4.23 2.62
C GLY A 74 6.31 4.44 2.91
N TRP A 75 5.66 3.42 3.45
CA TRP A 75 4.28 3.53 3.94
C TRP A 75 4.13 4.55 5.07
N ALA A 76 5.09 4.59 6.00
CA ALA A 76 5.09 5.56 7.10
C ALA A 76 5.21 6.99 6.59
N PHE A 77 6.07 7.26 5.60
CA PHE A 77 6.18 8.57 4.96
C PHE A 77 4.88 8.98 4.27
N MET A 78 4.24 8.06 3.53
CA MET A 78 2.96 8.35 2.88
C MET A 78 1.88 8.74 3.91
N GLN A 79 1.83 8.05 5.04
CA GLN A 79 0.88 8.38 6.11
C GLN A 79 1.20 9.71 6.78
N ALA A 80 2.46 9.94 7.16
CA ALA A 80 2.88 11.20 7.75
C ALA A 80 2.58 12.38 6.82
N PHE A 81 2.85 12.23 5.52
CA PHE A 81 2.54 13.25 4.52
C PHE A 81 1.04 13.53 4.42
N SER A 82 0.21 12.49 4.36
CA SER A 82 -1.26 12.63 4.34
C SER A 82 -1.78 13.38 5.57
N ILE A 83 -1.25 13.05 6.76
CA ILE A 83 -1.62 13.71 8.02
C ILE A 83 -1.21 15.18 8.01
N VAL A 84 0.03 15.48 7.59
CA VAL A 84 0.54 16.86 7.52
C VAL A 84 -0.27 17.69 6.51
N CYS A 85 -0.52 17.16 5.31
CA CYS A 85 -1.37 17.82 4.32
C CYS A 85 -2.76 18.12 4.89
N THR A 86 -3.40 17.13 5.52
CA THR A 86 -4.71 17.30 6.16
C THR A 86 -4.69 18.37 7.24
N ALA A 87 -3.68 18.38 8.11
CA ALA A 87 -3.51 19.37 9.18
C ALA A 87 -3.30 20.79 8.64
N LEU A 88 -2.72 20.92 7.44
CA LEU A 88 -2.51 22.18 6.74
C LEU A 88 -3.65 22.55 5.76
N ALA A 89 -4.74 21.77 5.73
CA ALA A 89 -5.83 21.91 4.76
C ALA A 89 -5.37 21.84 3.29
N LEU A 90 -4.33 21.04 3.02
CA LEU A 90 -3.82 20.72 1.69
C LEU A 90 -4.30 19.34 1.24
N THR A 91 -4.53 19.18 -0.06
CA THR A 91 -4.78 17.87 -0.65
C THR A 91 -3.46 17.15 -0.90
N PRO A 92 -3.19 15.98 -0.29
CA PRO A 92 -2.00 15.20 -0.60
C PRO A 92 -2.08 14.68 -2.04
N THR A 93 -1.04 14.92 -2.84
CA THR A 93 -0.95 14.42 -4.22
C THR A 93 0.28 13.55 -4.39
N HIS A 94 0.20 12.54 -5.26
CA HIS A 94 1.34 11.68 -5.53
C HIS A 94 2.54 12.48 -6.08
N ALA A 95 2.29 13.51 -6.89
CA ALA A 95 3.34 14.36 -7.46
C ALA A 95 4.07 15.17 -6.37
N SER A 96 3.34 15.76 -5.42
CA SER A 96 3.95 16.51 -4.31
C SER A 96 4.73 15.59 -3.38
N PHE A 97 4.21 14.40 -3.08
CA PHE A 97 4.94 13.42 -2.29
C PHE A 97 6.25 12.99 -2.96
N LEU A 98 6.23 12.61 -4.25
CA LEU A 98 7.43 12.19 -4.99
C LEU A 98 8.45 13.32 -5.17
N TYR A 99 8.00 14.58 -5.17
CA TYR A 99 8.88 15.74 -5.16
C TYR A 99 9.67 15.86 -3.84
N PHE A 100 9.01 15.64 -2.68
CA PHE A 100 9.67 15.76 -1.37
C PHE A 100 10.44 14.52 -0.96
N PHE A 101 9.91 13.34 -1.29
CA PHE A 101 10.49 12.05 -0.96
C PHE A 101 10.92 11.40 -2.27
N HIS A 102 12.20 11.58 -2.63
CA HIS A 102 12.82 10.91 -3.77
C HIS A 102 12.70 9.39 -3.62
N ALA A 103 11.60 8.82 -4.07
CA ALA A 103 11.39 7.39 -4.11
C ALA A 103 12.07 6.86 -5.36
N LEU A 104 13.28 6.33 -5.19
CA LEU A 104 13.97 5.60 -6.24
C LEU A 104 13.35 4.21 -6.31
N SER A 105 12.63 3.90 -7.39
CA SER A 105 12.44 2.51 -7.77
C SER A 105 13.82 1.90 -7.98
N HIS A 106 14.10 0.76 -7.34
CA HIS A 106 15.34 0.05 -7.61
C HIS A 106 15.39 -0.20 -9.12
N PRO A 107 16.43 0.27 -9.84
CA PRO A 107 16.51 0.05 -11.27
C PRO A 107 16.43 -1.46 -11.49
N ASN A 108 15.49 -1.90 -12.33
CA ASN A 108 15.35 -3.29 -12.73
C ASN A 108 16.74 -3.84 -13.03
N LYS A 109 17.24 -4.72 -12.16
CA LYS A 109 18.49 -5.43 -12.46
C LYS A 109 18.16 -6.34 -13.65
N PRO A 110 18.96 -6.29 -14.73
CA PRO A 110 18.76 -7.18 -15.87
C PRO A 110 18.86 -8.65 -15.46
#